data_AF-A0A382Z1W9-F1
#
_entry.id   AF-A0A382Z1W9-F1
#
_cell.length_a   1.000
_cell.length_b   1.000
_cell.length_c   1.000
_cell.angle_alpha   90.00
_cell.angle_beta   90.00
_cell.angle_gamma   90.00
#
_symmetry.space_group_name_H-M   'P 1'
#
loop_
_entity.id
_entity.type
_entity.pdbx_description
1 polymer ?
#
loop_
_entity_poly.entity_id
_entity_poly.type
_entity_poly.pdbx_seq_one_letter_code
_entity_poly.pdbx_strand_id
1 'polypeptide(L)'
;MKAAVLQAKRSLEIKEIPDPGSPGPNYLRVKIISVGICGSDVHYYTEGRIGDFVVKNPMILGHEACGSVEEIGKGVHGFQIGDLVALEPGVPCNSCQHCFTGMYNLCKKMRFWATPPVDGALTEYVLHPASFTYKLPDDLDPSVGPLIEPLSVAVHAARKTRVETGDIVFVNGSGTVGCLVSVVSKMAGAHKVISSDNNDNR
;
A
#
# COMPACT_ATOMS: atom_id res chain seq x y z
N MET A 1 4.46 -9.26 19.96
CA MET A 1 3.36 -9.04 18.99
C MET A 1 3.65 -9.90 17.78
N LYS A 2 2.63 -10.42 17.10
CA LYS A 2 2.80 -11.33 15.97
C LYS A 2 3.08 -10.58 14.67
N ALA A 3 3.88 -11.20 13.81
CA ALA A 3 4.12 -10.76 12.44
C ALA A 3 4.35 -11.95 11.50
N ALA A 4 3.98 -11.82 10.23
CA ALA A 4 4.32 -12.76 9.18
C ALA A 4 5.68 -12.40 8.58
N VAL A 5 6.71 -13.17 8.94
CA VAL A 5 8.11 -12.90 8.59
C VAL A 5 8.58 -13.88 7.52
N LEU A 6 8.97 -13.35 6.36
CA LEU A 6 9.64 -14.10 5.31
C LEU A 6 11.09 -14.36 5.74
N GLN A 7 11.40 -15.59 6.15
CA GLN A 7 12.75 -15.98 6.58
C GLN A 7 13.68 -16.24 5.39
N ALA A 8 13.12 -16.87 4.36
CA ALA A 8 13.78 -17.23 3.12
C ALA A 8 12.73 -17.47 2.04
N LYS A 9 13.18 -17.67 0.79
CA LYS A 9 12.32 -18.12 -0.30
C LYS A 9 11.45 -19.32 0.13
N ARG A 10 10.14 -19.18 -0.01
CA ARG A 10 9.08 -20.14 0.36
C ARG A 10 8.97 -20.47 1.85
N SER A 11 9.57 -19.66 2.73
CA SER A 11 9.51 -19.80 4.18
C SER A 11 8.93 -18.53 4.80
N LEU A 12 7.61 -18.52 5.00
CA LEU A 12 6.87 -17.46 5.68
C LEU A 12 6.33 -18.02 7.00
N GLU A 13 6.74 -17.41 8.11
CA GLU A 13 6.41 -17.89 9.46
C GLU A 13 5.76 -16.78 10.27
N ILE A 14 4.76 -17.13 11.07
CA ILE A 14 4.25 -16.22 12.10
C ILE A 14 5.23 -16.26 13.28
N LYS A 15 5.83 -15.12 13.61
CA LYS A 15 6.77 -14.99 14.74
C LYS A 15 6.32 -13.92 15.71
N GLU A 16 6.70 -14.10 16.97
CA GLU A 16 6.67 -13.02 17.94
C GLU A 16 7.84 -12.08 17.70
N ILE A 17 7.53 -10.80 17.55
CA ILE A 17 8.49 -9.71 17.41
C ILE A 17 8.26 -8.67 18.52
N PRO A 18 9.28 -7.84 18.83
CA PRO A 18 9.13 -6.74 19.76
C PRO A 18 8.01 -5.78 19.34
N ASP A 19 7.31 -5.25 20.33
CA ASP A 19 6.37 -4.16 20.14
C ASP A 19 7.13 -2.89 19.67
N PRO A 20 6.63 -2.12 18.68
CA PRO A 20 7.32 -0.96 18.16
C PRO A 20 7.30 0.25 19.11
N GLY A 21 6.54 0.17 20.20
CA GLY A 21 6.39 1.21 21.22
C GLY A 21 5.47 2.37 20.81
N SER A 22 5.49 3.44 21.61
CA SER A 22 4.70 4.64 21.34
C SER A 22 5.23 5.42 20.14
N PRO A 23 4.35 6.11 19.39
CA PRO A 23 4.75 6.87 18.21
C PRO A 23 5.62 8.07 18.60
N GLY A 24 6.66 8.31 17.80
CA GLY A 24 7.44 9.54 17.86
C GLY A 24 6.65 10.76 17.33
N PRO A 25 7.27 11.96 17.35
CA PRO A 25 6.64 13.16 16.77
C PRO A 25 6.25 12.95 15.30
N ASN A 26 5.07 13.44 14.91
CA ASN A 26 4.48 13.33 13.56
C ASN A 26 4.13 11.89 13.11
N TYR A 27 4.20 10.90 14.00
CA TYR A 27 3.83 9.52 13.71
C TYR A 27 2.53 9.14 14.42
N LEU A 28 1.86 8.14 13.86
CA LEU A 28 0.74 7.43 14.47
C LEU A 28 1.18 6.01 14.81
N ARG A 29 0.68 5.47 15.92
CA ARG A 29 0.64 4.04 16.13
C ARG A 29 -0.71 3.55 15.63
N VAL A 30 -0.68 2.62 14.70
CA VAL A 30 -1.89 2.08 14.07
C VAL A 30 -1.96 0.59 14.39
N LYS A 31 -3.11 0.17 14.93
CA LYS A 31 -3.46 -1.23 15.08
C LYS A 31 -3.95 -1.74 13.73
N ILE A 32 -3.22 -2.69 13.16
CA ILE A 32 -3.57 -3.25 11.86
C ILE A 32 -4.81 -4.14 12.00
N ILE A 33 -5.79 -3.92 11.13
CA ILE A 33 -7.04 -4.69 11.09
C ILE A 33 -7.00 -5.68 9.92
N SER A 34 -6.53 -5.23 8.76
CA SER A 34 -6.46 -6.05 7.55
C SER A 34 -5.34 -5.58 6.64
N VAL A 35 -4.74 -6.54 5.93
CA VAL A 35 -3.69 -6.29 4.94
C VAL A 35 -4.00 -7.09 3.69
N GLY A 36 -4.00 -6.43 2.54
CA GLY A 36 -4.10 -7.04 1.22
C GLY A 36 -2.79 -7.71 0.84
N ILE A 37 -2.88 -8.79 0.05
CA ILE A 37 -1.72 -9.50 -0.48
C ILE A 37 -1.61 -9.20 -1.96
N CYS A 38 -0.51 -8.55 -2.34
CA CYS A 38 -0.26 -8.21 -3.73
C CYS A 38 0.52 -9.33 -4.43
N GLY A 39 0.51 -9.31 -5.77
CA GLY A 39 1.37 -10.20 -6.56
C GLY A 39 2.86 -10.02 -6.25
N SER A 40 3.29 -8.84 -5.81
CA SER A 40 4.66 -8.57 -5.36
C SER A 40 5.00 -9.33 -4.07
N ASP A 41 4.11 -9.40 -3.08
CA ASP A 41 4.33 -10.21 -1.87
C ASP A 41 4.50 -11.70 -2.23
N VAL A 42 3.67 -12.20 -3.15
CA VAL A 42 3.81 -13.57 -3.67
C VAL A 42 5.15 -13.75 -4.38
N HIS A 43 5.59 -12.78 -5.18
CA HIS A 43 6.87 -12.84 -5.87
C HIS A 43 8.06 -12.83 -4.90
N TYR A 44 8.00 -12.06 -3.80
CA TYR A 44 8.99 -12.14 -2.74
C TYR A 44 8.96 -13.49 -2.03
N TYR A 45 7.77 -14.03 -1.74
CA TYR A 45 7.65 -15.36 -1.16
C TYR A 45 8.23 -16.45 -2.07
N THR A 46 7.88 -16.47 -3.35
CA THR A 46 8.27 -17.56 -4.27
C THR A 46 9.68 -17.40 -4.81
N GLU A 47 10.18 -16.18 -5.00
CA GLU A 47 11.49 -15.92 -5.64
C GLU A 47 12.52 -15.27 -4.72
N GLY A 48 12.13 -14.73 -3.57
CA GLY A 48 13.03 -14.04 -2.64
C GLY A 48 13.57 -12.69 -3.16
N ARG A 49 13.03 -12.19 -4.29
CA ARG A 49 13.46 -10.94 -4.92
C ARG A 49 12.44 -10.40 -5.90
N ILE A 50 12.51 -9.10 -6.17
CA ILE A 50 11.87 -8.43 -7.32
C ILE A 50 12.92 -7.50 -7.94
N GLY A 51 13.30 -7.77 -9.19
CA GLY A 51 14.39 -7.02 -9.84
C GLY A 51 15.68 -7.07 -9.02
N ASP A 52 16.18 -5.90 -8.64
CA ASP A 52 17.39 -5.69 -7.83
C ASP A 52 17.13 -5.73 -6.31
N PHE A 53 15.86 -5.76 -5.89
CA PHE A 53 15.49 -5.85 -4.48
C PHE A 53 15.51 -7.30 -4.02
N VAL A 54 16.60 -7.71 -3.38
CA VAL A 54 16.81 -9.08 -2.89
C VAL A 54 16.59 -9.14 -1.37
N VAL A 55 15.78 -10.08 -0.91
CA VAL A 55 15.58 -10.37 0.51
C VAL A 55 16.84 -11.04 1.05
N LYS A 56 17.69 -10.27 1.73
CA LYS A 56 18.96 -10.76 2.31
C LYS A 56 18.85 -11.15 3.78
N ASN A 57 17.86 -10.60 4.48
CA ASN A 57 17.57 -10.83 5.89
C ASN A 57 16.07 -11.10 6.05
N PRO A 58 15.63 -11.73 7.15
CA PRO A 58 14.21 -11.88 7.43
C PRO A 58 13.47 -10.54 7.37
N MET A 59 12.27 -10.55 6.77
CA MET A 59 11.51 -9.32 6.51
C MET A 59 10.02 -9.58 6.65
N ILE A 60 9.28 -8.65 7.24
CA ILE A 60 7.80 -8.69 7.28
C ILE A 60 7.26 -8.33 5.90
N LEU A 61 6.27 -9.07 5.39
CA LEU A 61 5.61 -8.78 4.10
C LEU A 61 4.37 -7.88 4.26
N GLY A 62 3.74 -7.52 3.13
CA GLY A 62 2.51 -6.72 3.06
C GLY A 62 2.74 -5.22 3.03
N HIS A 63 2.03 -4.55 2.13
CA HIS A 63 2.09 -3.09 1.94
C HIS A 63 0.72 -2.45 1.65
N GLU A 64 -0.33 -3.26 1.54
CA GLU A 64 -1.71 -2.80 1.33
C GLU A 64 -2.45 -2.82 2.68
N ALA A 65 -2.24 -1.83 3.55
CA ALA A 65 -2.67 -1.92 4.96
C ALA A 65 -3.83 -0.98 5.33
N CYS A 66 -4.74 -1.50 6.15
CA CYS A 66 -5.82 -0.78 6.82
C CYS A 66 -5.80 -1.07 8.32
N GLY A 67 -6.07 -0.04 9.13
CA GLY A 67 -6.06 -0.18 10.57
C GLY A 67 -6.80 0.94 11.28
N SER A 68 -6.76 0.89 12.62
CA SER A 68 -7.32 1.91 13.51
C SER A 68 -6.20 2.65 14.22
N VAL A 69 -6.30 3.97 14.33
CA VAL A 69 -5.36 4.79 15.12
C VAL A 69 -5.46 4.38 16.60
N GLU A 70 -4.36 3.93 17.19
CA GLU A 70 -4.25 3.50 18.58
C GLU A 70 -3.62 4.60 19.45
N GLU A 71 -2.54 5.22 18.98
CA GLU A 71 -1.86 6.34 19.65
C GLU A 71 -1.44 7.41 18.65
N ILE A 72 -1.40 8.67 19.12
CA ILE A 72 -1.07 9.84 18.31
C ILE A 72 0.20 10.49 18.84
N GLY A 73 1.21 10.59 17.98
CA GLY A 73 2.47 11.25 18.30
C GLY A 73 2.36 12.77 18.38
N LYS A 74 3.30 13.40 19.09
CA LYS A 74 3.36 14.87 19.24
C LYS A 74 3.40 15.57 17.87
N GLY A 75 2.60 16.62 17.71
CA GLY A 75 2.56 17.45 16.49
C GLY A 75 1.67 16.90 15.37
N VAL A 76 1.05 15.73 15.58
CA VAL A 76 0.01 15.23 14.68
C VAL A 76 -1.31 15.95 14.99
N HIS A 77 -1.96 16.42 13.94
CA HIS A 77 -3.27 17.06 14.00
C HIS A 77 -4.22 16.37 13.02
N GLY A 78 -5.53 16.55 13.23
CA GLY A 78 -6.56 16.02 12.34
C GLY A 78 -6.95 14.58 12.61
N PHE A 79 -6.20 13.80 13.40
CA PHE A 79 -6.54 12.41 13.79
C PHE A 79 -7.13 12.31 15.20
N GLN A 80 -7.88 11.24 15.43
CA GLN A 80 -8.46 10.80 16.69
C GLN A 80 -8.17 9.31 16.88
N ILE A 81 -8.04 8.89 18.15
CA ILE A 81 -7.94 7.46 18.48
C ILE A 81 -9.24 6.78 18.03
N GLY A 82 -9.12 5.66 17.34
CA GLY A 82 -10.25 4.93 16.74
C GLY A 82 -10.52 5.26 15.28
N ASP A 83 -9.89 6.31 14.71
CA ASP A 83 -10.04 6.61 13.28
C ASP A 83 -9.63 5.40 12.44
N LEU A 84 -10.50 4.98 11.52
CA LEU A 84 -10.17 4.00 10.49
C LEU A 84 -9.29 4.66 9.43
N VAL A 85 -8.18 4.02 9.08
CA VAL A 85 -7.17 4.61 8.19
C VAL A 85 -6.62 3.61 7.17
N ALA A 86 -6.34 4.11 5.96
CA ALA A 86 -5.45 3.50 5.00
C ALA A 86 -4.03 4.10 5.13
N LEU A 87 -3.02 3.29 4.83
CA LEU A 87 -1.62 3.64 5.01
C LEU A 87 -0.89 3.57 3.68
N GLU A 88 -0.35 4.69 3.21
CA GLU A 88 0.45 4.72 1.99
C GLU A 88 1.84 4.13 2.27
N PRO A 89 2.21 2.99 1.65
CA PRO A 89 3.39 2.23 2.06
C PRO A 89 4.74 2.90 1.76
N GLY A 90 4.75 3.88 0.85
CA GLY A 90 5.95 4.55 0.37
C GLY A 90 6.21 5.86 1.10
N VAL A 91 7.21 5.89 1.98
CA VAL A 91 7.67 7.11 2.67
C VAL A 91 8.92 7.66 1.98
N PRO A 92 8.83 8.81 1.27
CA PRO A 92 9.97 9.46 0.62
C PRO A 92 10.85 10.22 1.63
N CYS A 93 11.98 10.78 1.18
CA CYS A 93 12.88 11.54 2.06
C CYS A 93 12.47 12.99 2.32
N ASN A 94 11.46 13.51 1.62
CA ASN A 94 10.93 14.88 1.75
C ASN A 94 11.95 16.02 1.52
N SER A 95 13.09 15.74 0.89
CA SER A 95 14.19 16.72 0.77
C SER A 95 14.93 16.71 -0.56
N CYS A 96 14.55 15.85 -1.50
CA CYS A 96 15.16 15.79 -2.83
C CYS A 96 14.31 16.50 -3.90
N GLN A 97 14.90 16.74 -5.07
CA GLN A 97 14.24 17.39 -6.19
C GLN A 97 12.90 16.72 -6.57
N HIS A 98 12.84 15.39 -6.57
CA HIS A 98 11.60 14.65 -6.84
C HIS A 98 10.51 14.93 -5.81
N CYS A 99 10.88 15.03 -4.52
CA CYS A 99 9.92 15.37 -3.47
C CYS A 99 9.39 16.80 -3.64
N PHE A 100 10.28 17.77 -3.92
CA PHE A 100 9.88 19.17 -4.08
C PHE A 100 9.06 19.46 -5.34
N THR A 101 9.18 18.61 -6.37
CA THR A 101 8.40 18.72 -7.61
C THR A 101 7.11 17.89 -7.59
N GLY A 102 6.75 17.29 -6.44
CA GLY A 102 5.56 16.46 -6.29
C GLY A 102 5.68 15.05 -6.88
N MET A 103 6.82 14.71 -7.49
CA MET A 103 7.13 13.37 -8.02
C MET A 103 7.79 12.48 -6.96
N TYR A 104 7.31 12.52 -5.72
CA TYR A 104 7.97 11.87 -4.59
C TYR A 104 8.07 10.35 -4.76
N ASN A 105 7.20 9.74 -5.56
CA ASN A 105 7.26 8.32 -5.94
C ASN A 105 8.57 7.94 -6.66
N LEU A 106 9.32 8.92 -7.19
CA LEU A 106 10.64 8.73 -7.80
C LEU A 106 11.81 9.00 -6.83
N CYS A 107 11.54 9.17 -5.54
CA CYS A 107 12.57 9.42 -4.55
C CYS A 107 13.54 8.23 -4.44
N LYS A 108 14.83 8.45 -4.70
CA LYS A 108 15.87 7.41 -4.56
C LYS A 108 16.11 6.92 -3.12
N LYS A 109 15.58 7.64 -2.14
CA LYS A 109 15.63 7.31 -0.71
C LYS A 109 14.26 6.84 -0.19
N MET A 110 13.38 6.40 -1.08
CA MET A 110 12.08 5.84 -0.73
C MET A 110 12.26 4.66 0.23
N ARG A 111 11.51 4.67 1.33
CA ARG A 111 11.31 3.52 2.19
C ARG A 111 9.92 2.98 1.90
N PHE A 112 9.83 1.82 1.28
CA PHE A 112 8.57 1.23 0.86
C PHE A 112 8.35 -0.08 1.60
N TRP A 113 7.20 -0.24 2.25
CA TRP A 113 6.85 -1.46 2.99
C TRP A 113 6.97 -2.72 2.13
N ALA A 114 7.44 -3.80 2.74
CA ALA A 114 7.69 -5.09 2.07
C ALA A 114 8.64 -5.01 0.86
N THR A 115 9.47 -3.96 0.76
CA THR A 115 10.59 -3.87 -0.19
C THR A 115 11.90 -3.85 0.59
N PRO A 116 12.78 -4.86 0.41
CA PRO A 116 14.01 -4.96 1.18
C PRO A 116 14.85 -3.67 1.14
N PRO A 117 15.35 -3.17 2.29
CA PRO A 117 15.36 -3.83 3.60
C PRO A 117 14.22 -3.41 4.55
N VAL A 118 13.11 -2.87 4.04
CA VAL A 118 12.05 -2.28 4.86
C VAL A 118 10.95 -3.31 5.14
N ASP A 119 10.71 -3.55 6.43
CA ASP A 119 9.59 -4.39 6.89
C ASP A 119 8.23 -3.86 6.43
N GLY A 120 7.32 -4.77 6.14
CA GLY A 120 5.94 -4.51 5.78
C GLY A 120 4.96 -4.45 6.95
N ALA A 121 3.68 -4.59 6.62
CA ALA A 121 2.55 -4.34 7.51
C ALA A 121 1.78 -5.59 7.95
N LEU A 122 2.19 -6.81 7.56
CA LEU A 122 1.62 -8.06 8.10
C LEU A 122 2.06 -8.30 9.55
N THR A 123 1.62 -7.43 10.44
CA THR A 123 1.86 -7.45 11.89
C THR A 123 0.70 -6.79 12.62
N GLU A 124 0.64 -6.88 13.95
CA GLU A 124 -0.46 -6.34 14.76
C GLU A 124 -0.44 -4.81 14.89
N TYR A 125 0.74 -4.19 14.91
CA TYR A 125 0.90 -2.74 15.05
C TYR A 125 2.02 -2.19 14.17
N VAL A 126 1.82 -0.98 13.65
CA VAL A 126 2.86 -0.23 12.93
C VAL A 126 2.98 1.19 13.46
N LEU A 127 4.18 1.76 13.34
CA LEU A 127 4.40 3.20 13.43
C LEU A 127 4.49 3.78 12.02
N HIS A 128 3.62 4.71 11.67
CA HIS A 128 3.57 5.29 10.34
C HIS A 128 3.45 6.83 10.40
N PRO A 129 4.10 7.60 9.49
CA PRO A 129 3.97 9.05 9.49
C PRO A 129 2.53 9.47 9.24
N ALA A 130 2.02 10.41 10.02
CA ALA A 130 0.65 10.91 9.87
C ALA A 130 0.39 11.53 8.48
N SER A 131 1.43 12.04 7.80
CA SER A 131 1.34 12.60 6.46
C SER A 131 1.14 11.58 5.34
N PHE A 132 1.30 10.29 5.63
CA PHE A 132 1.09 9.16 4.72
C PHE A 132 -0.01 8.22 5.25
N THR A 133 -0.81 8.71 6.19
CA THR A 133 -2.00 8.05 6.72
C THR A 133 -3.23 8.82 6.27
N TYR A 134 -4.25 8.11 5.80
CA TYR A 134 -5.46 8.71 5.24
C TYR A 134 -6.68 8.16 5.96
N LYS A 135 -7.50 9.05 6.53
CA LYS A 135 -8.78 8.64 7.14
C LYS A 135 -9.71 8.03 6.11
N LEU A 136 -10.37 6.97 6.51
CA LEU A 136 -11.45 6.33 5.79
C LEU A 136 -12.79 6.74 6.42
N PRO A 137 -13.91 6.61 5.68
CA PRO A 137 -15.24 6.77 6.26
C PRO A 137 -15.46 5.83 7.44
N ASP A 138 -16.11 6.31 8.50
CA ASP A 138 -16.33 5.55 9.73
C ASP A 138 -17.19 4.28 9.53
N ASP A 139 -18.01 4.27 8.47
CA ASP A 139 -18.91 3.18 8.09
C ASP A 139 -18.33 2.23 7.04
N LEU A 140 -17.08 2.46 6.59
CA LEU A 140 -16.42 1.58 5.65
C LEU A 140 -16.05 0.26 6.32
N ASP A 141 -16.36 -0.87 5.66
CA ASP A 141 -15.88 -2.18 6.10
C ASP A 141 -14.33 -2.19 6.09
N PRO A 142 -13.66 -2.42 7.23
CA PRO A 142 -12.20 -2.39 7.29
C PRO A 142 -11.54 -3.36 6.31
N SER A 143 -12.20 -4.48 5.96
CA SER A 143 -11.68 -5.50 5.04
C SER A 143 -11.49 -4.99 3.60
N VAL A 144 -12.19 -3.92 3.20
CA VAL A 144 -11.97 -3.28 1.89
C VAL A 144 -10.94 -2.15 1.94
N GLY A 145 -10.55 -1.68 3.13
CA GLY A 145 -9.56 -0.62 3.31
C GLY A 145 -8.21 -0.87 2.63
N PRO A 146 -7.67 -2.11 2.61
CA PRO A 146 -6.45 -2.43 1.85
C PRO A 146 -6.51 -2.06 0.37
N LEU A 147 -7.70 -2.09 -0.25
CA LEU A 147 -7.88 -1.77 -1.68
C LEU A 147 -7.54 -0.31 -2.02
N ILE A 148 -7.42 0.58 -1.02
CA ILE A 148 -7.05 1.98 -1.25
C ILE A 148 -5.65 2.09 -1.86
N GLU A 149 -4.72 1.22 -1.48
CA GLU A 149 -3.37 1.19 -2.06
C GLU A 149 -3.41 0.85 -3.57
N PRO A 150 -3.95 -0.31 -4.02
CA PRO A 150 -3.98 -0.63 -5.43
C PRO A 150 -4.97 0.26 -6.22
N LEU A 151 -5.99 0.83 -5.56
CA LEU A 151 -6.85 1.84 -6.18
C LEU A 151 -6.04 3.11 -6.52
N SER A 152 -5.10 3.50 -5.67
CA SER A 152 -4.20 4.64 -5.94
C SER A 152 -3.31 4.40 -7.17
N VAL A 153 -2.89 3.14 -7.40
CA VAL A 153 -2.17 2.74 -8.63
C VAL A 153 -3.06 2.95 -9.86
N ALA A 154 -4.33 2.55 -9.78
CA ALA A 154 -5.30 2.75 -10.86
C ALA A 154 -5.56 4.24 -11.14
N VAL A 155 -5.73 5.06 -10.09
CA VAL A 155 -5.88 6.52 -10.20
C VAL A 155 -4.64 7.16 -10.81
N HIS A 156 -3.44 6.74 -10.39
CA HIS A 156 -2.19 7.22 -10.96
C HIS A 156 -2.10 6.89 -12.47
N ALA A 157 -2.44 5.66 -12.86
CA ALA A 157 -2.43 5.23 -14.25
C ALA A 157 -3.38 6.09 -15.10
N ALA A 158 -4.65 6.23 -14.68
CA ALA A 158 -5.66 7.00 -15.41
C ALA A 158 -5.27 8.48 -15.57
N ARG A 159 -4.69 9.10 -14.53
CA ARG A 159 -4.19 10.48 -14.59
C ARG A 159 -2.99 10.60 -15.54
N LYS A 160 -2.06 9.64 -15.50
CA LYS A 160 -0.86 9.66 -16.33
C LYS A 160 -1.18 9.46 -17.81
N THR A 161 -2.20 8.67 -18.11
CA THR A 161 -2.72 8.49 -19.47
C THR A 161 -3.76 9.55 -19.87
N ARG A 162 -4.14 10.44 -18.94
CA ARG A 162 -5.10 11.54 -19.16
C ARG A 162 -6.44 11.04 -19.67
N VAL A 163 -7.02 10.03 -19.01
CA VAL A 163 -8.38 9.58 -19.33
C VAL A 163 -9.35 10.71 -19.08
N GLU A 164 -10.13 11.04 -20.11
CA GLU A 164 -11.12 12.12 -20.10
C GLU A 164 -12.50 11.65 -20.59
N THR A 165 -13.47 12.55 -20.55
CA THR A 165 -14.85 12.25 -20.96
C THR A 165 -14.91 11.91 -22.44
N GLY A 166 -15.49 10.75 -22.77
CA GLY A 166 -15.64 10.30 -24.16
C GLY A 166 -14.58 9.28 -24.61
N ASP A 167 -13.52 9.07 -23.82
CA ASP A 167 -12.45 8.15 -24.20
C ASP A 167 -12.91 6.70 -24.29
N ILE A 168 -12.20 5.94 -25.13
CA ILE A 168 -12.24 4.48 -25.16
C ILE A 168 -10.93 3.98 -24.55
N VAL A 169 -11.03 3.28 -23.41
CA VAL A 169 -9.87 2.74 -22.69
C VAL A 169 -9.79 1.23 -22.91
N PHE A 170 -8.62 0.74 -23.30
CA PHE A 170 -8.31 -0.68 -23.36
C PHE A 170 -7.44 -1.09 -22.17
N VAL A 171 -7.89 -2.06 -21.40
CA VAL A 171 -7.19 -2.63 -20.24
C VAL A 171 -6.78 -4.05 -20.57
N ASN A 172 -5.47 -4.29 -20.67
CA ASN A 172 -4.93 -5.63 -20.91
C ASN A 172 -4.58 -6.30 -19.56
N GLY A 173 -5.39 -7.27 -19.17
CA GLY A 173 -5.38 -7.99 -17.91
C GLY A 173 -6.56 -7.59 -17.01
N SER A 174 -7.28 -8.59 -16.49
CA SER A 174 -8.44 -8.48 -15.58
C SER A 174 -8.11 -9.03 -14.18
N GLY A 175 -6.85 -8.88 -13.73
CA GLY A 175 -6.49 -9.03 -12.31
C GLY A 175 -6.94 -7.84 -11.47
N THR A 176 -6.66 -7.84 -10.16
CA THR A 176 -7.08 -6.78 -9.22
C THR A 176 -6.80 -5.37 -9.74
N VAL A 177 -5.57 -5.10 -10.20
CA VAL A 177 -5.19 -3.79 -10.75
C VAL A 177 -5.96 -3.47 -12.04
N GLY A 178 -6.14 -4.44 -12.94
CA GLY A 178 -6.88 -4.27 -14.18
C GLY A 178 -8.35 -3.90 -13.92
N CYS A 179 -9.01 -4.62 -13.02
CA CYS A 179 -10.38 -4.32 -12.60
C CYS A 179 -10.49 -2.91 -11.99
N LEU A 180 -9.56 -2.52 -11.12
CA LEU A 180 -9.54 -1.18 -10.52
C LEU A 180 -9.30 -0.09 -11.58
N VAL A 181 -8.39 -0.31 -12.53
CA VAL A 181 -8.16 0.61 -13.67
C VAL A 181 -9.43 0.75 -14.50
N SER A 182 -10.16 -0.34 -14.75
CA SER A 182 -11.45 -0.29 -15.46
C SER A 182 -12.48 0.56 -14.73
N VAL A 183 -12.64 0.37 -13.42
CA VAL A 183 -13.56 1.17 -12.59
C VAL A 183 -13.16 2.64 -12.59
N VAL A 184 -11.89 2.93 -12.29
CA VAL A 184 -11.37 4.31 -12.26
C VAL A 184 -11.51 4.99 -13.61
N SER A 185 -11.26 4.29 -14.72
CA SER A 185 -11.41 4.85 -16.06
C SER A 185 -12.87 5.23 -16.36
N LYS A 186 -13.83 4.39 -15.95
CA LYS A 186 -15.26 4.75 -16.04
C LYS A 186 -15.59 5.97 -15.19
N MET A 187 -15.07 6.05 -13.96
CA MET A 187 -15.28 7.20 -13.07
C MET A 187 -14.63 8.50 -13.59
N ALA A 188 -13.52 8.39 -14.33
CA ALA A 188 -12.85 9.51 -14.97
C ALA A 188 -13.58 10.03 -16.24
N GLY A 189 -14.62 9.33 -16.70
CA GLY A 189 -15.47 9.76 -17.82
C GLY A 189 -15.32 8.94 -19.11
N ALA A 190 -14.53 7.87 -19.10
CA ALA A 190 -14.39 7.01 -20.28
C ALA A 190 -15.78 6.52 -20.75
N HIS A 191 -16.09 6.76 -22.02
CA HIS A 191 -17.32 6.29 -22.64
C HIS A 191 -17.37 4.76 -22.62
N LYS A 192 -16.25 4.13 -23.01
CA LYS A 192 -16.13 2.68 -23.09
C LYS A 192 -14.83 2.21 -22.45
N VAL A 193 -14.91 1.13 -21.69
CA VAL A 193 -13.74 0.39 -21.21
C VAL A 193 -13.83 -1.02 -21.77
N ILE A 194 -12.75 -1.50 -22.36
CA ILE A 194 -12.63 -2.83 -22.94
C ILE A 194 -11.51 -3.53 -22.18
N SER A 195 -11.85 -4.63 -21.50
CA SER A 195 -10.87 -5.46 -20.81
C SER A 195 -10.59 -6.74 -21.62
N SER A 196 -9.35 -7.21 -21.58
CA SER A 196 -8.95 -8.49 -22.17
C SER A 196 -8.14 -9.27 -21.14
N ASP A 197 -8.41 -10.56 -21.01
CA ASP A 197 -7.63 -11.48 -20.19
C ASP A 197 -7.51 -12.82 -20.92
N ASN A 198 -6.55 -13.65 -20.53
CA ASN A 198 -6.39 -15.00 -21.08
C ASN A 198 -7.15 -16.07 -20.28
N ASN A 199 -7.82 -15.66 -19.19
CA ASN A 199 -8.66 -16.50 -18.36
C ASN A 199 -10.12 -16.06 -18.46
N ASP A 200 -10.97 -16.92 -19.02
CA ASP A 200 -12.40 -16.65 -19.22
C ASP A 200 -13.19 -16.40 -17.93
N ASN A 201 -12.61 -16.73 -16.76
CA ASN A 201 -13.24 -16.50 -15.45
C ASN A 201 -12.90 -15.11 -14.85
N ARG A 202 -12.36 -14.18 -15.64
CA ARG A 202 -11.98 -12.83 -15.21
C ARG A 202 -12.52 -11.73 -16.11
#